data_AF-A0A0D3E1A8-F1
#
_entry.id   AF-A0A0D3E1A8-F1
#
_cell.length_a   1.000
_cell.length_b   1.000
_cell.length_c   1.000
_cell.angle_alpha   90.00
_cell.angle_beta   90.00
_cell.angle_gamma   90.00
#
_symmetry.space_group_name_H-M   'P 1'
#
loop_
_entity.id
_entity.type
_entity.pdbx_description
1 polymer ?
#
loop_
_entity_poly.entity_id
_entity_poly.type
_entity_poly.pdbx_seq_one_letter_code
_entity_poly.pdbx_strand_id
1 'polypeptide(L)'
;MLEVNNVAKKAIVWCLVLQALIIQGDSIESGDVSFSIMLRNEMYGLRRPLVVYRCKSSGKSLRWHQSYRKQEFTWDFEVPPFGNGVVIHQCHFMSSQGTADVIIKTLSMTSILCGGHVCKYVIGPNGIYFVGFETYYPHNIFLRFVELVRPVVKLVEPWKAWSPRQLKEFRAERNRTRSEDDNYMEDHD
;
A
#
# COMPACT_ATOMS: atom_id res chain seq x y z
N MET A 1 63.84 -28.89 -7.11
CA MET A 1 63.67 -27.59 -7.80
C MET A 1 62.53 -27.79 -8.78
N LEU A 2 61.30 -27.46 -8.39
CA LEU A 2 60.10 -27.74 -9.19
C LEU A 2 59.98 -26.68 -10.29
N GLU A 3 60.27 -27.07 -11.53
CA GLU A 3 59.95 -26.28 -12.73
C GLU A 3 58.44 -26.15 -12.86
N VAL A 4 57.89 -25.08 -12.31
CA VAL A 4 56.49 -24.71 -12.52
C VAL A 4 56.37 -24.24 -13.96
N ASN A 5 55.85 -25.12 -14.82
CA ASN A 5 55.56 -24.89 -16.24
C ASN A 5 54.95 -23.51 -16.47
N ASN A 6 55.48 -22.79 -17.47
CA ASN A 6 55.11 -21.41 -17.80
C ASN A 6 53.60 -21.25 -18.09
N VAL A 7 52.95 -22.33 -18.54
CA VAL A 7 51.51 -22.44 -18.75
C VAL A 7 50.73 -22.39 -17.43
N ALA A 8 51.21 -23.08 -16.40
CA ALA A 8 50.57 -23.12 -15.08
C ALA A 8 50.63 -21.74 -14.40
N LYS A 9 51.74 -21.00 -14.55
CA LYS A 9 51.86 -19.63 -14.05
C LYS A 9 50.87 -18.69 -14.75
N LYS A 10 50.73 -18.78 -16.07
CA LYS A 10 49.76 -17.99 -16.83
C LYS A 10 48.32 -18.32 -16.46
N ALA A 11 48.00 -19.58 -16.22
CA ALA A 11 46.67 -20.01 -15.79
C ALA A 11 46.32 -19.50 -14.39
N ILE A 12 47.28 -19.54 -13.45
CA ILE A 12 47.09 -19.01 -12.09
C ILE A 12 46.88 -17.49 -12.13
N VAL A 13 47.68 -16.76 -12.91
CA VAL A 13 47.53 -15.31 -13.06
C VAL A 13 46.17 -14.97 -13.69
N TRP A 14 45.73 -15.69 -14.71
CA TRP A 14 44.40 -15.51 -15.30
C TRP A 14 43.27 -15.82 -14.31
N CYS A 15 43.39 -16.88 -13.51
CA CYS A 15 42.43 -17.16 -12.43
C CYS A 15 42.37 -16.05 -11.39
N LEU A 16 43.52 -15.51 -10.99
CA LEU A 16 43.59 -14.42 -10.00
C LEU A 16 43.01 -13.11 -10.56
N VAL A 17 43.24 -12.81 -11.84
CA VAL A 17 42.62 -11.65 -12.52
C VAL A 17 41.11 -11.83 -12.65
N LEU A 18 40.63 -13.04 -12.97
CA LEU A 18 39.20 -13.35 -12.98
C LEU A 18 38.57 -13.23 -11.59
N GLN A 19 39.24 -13.68 -10.53
CA GLN A 19 38.77 -13.49 -9.16
C GLN A 19 38.77 -12.01 -8.75
N ALA A 20 39.78 -11.23 -9.15
CA ALA A 20 39.83 -9.80 -8.87
C ALA A 20 38.70 -9.01 -9.58
N LEU A 21 38.33 -9.40 -10.80
CA LEU A 21 37.21 -8.80 -11.53
C LEU A 21 35.85 -9.13 -10.91
N ILE A 22 35.71 -10.28 -10.24
CA ILE A 22 34.47 -10.66 -9.54
C ILE A 22 34.31 -9.88 -8.22
N ILE A 23 35.39 -9.43 -7.60
CA ILE A 23 35.37 -8.74 -6.29
C ILE A 23 35.12 -7.23 -6.42
N GLN A 24 35.26 -6.64 -7.62
CA GLN A 24 34.88 -5.25 -7.89
C GLN A 24 33.43 -5.09 -8.37
N GLY A 25 32.60 -6.12 -8.22
CA GLY A 25 31.16 -5.92 -8.21
C GLY A 25 30.83 -5.15 -6.94
N ASP A 26 30.62 -3.85 -7.06
CA ASP A 26 30.09 -2.99 -5.99
C ASP A 26 29.10 -3.81 -5.19
N SER A 27 29.36 -3.95 -3.89
CA SER A 27 28.33 -4.35 -2.95
C SER A 27 27.22 -3.33 -3.12
N ILE A 28 26.24 -3.63 -3.96
CA ILE A 28 24.98 -2.91 -4.05
C ILE A 28 24.48 -2.97 -2.61
N GLU A 29 24.62 -1.86 -1.88
CA GLU A 29 23.89 -1.66 -0.65
C GLU A 29 22.46 -2.00 -1.01
N SER A 30 21.95 -3.12 -0.49
CA SER A 30 20.58 -3.56 -0.75
C SER A 30 19.67 -2.61 0.03
N GLY A 31 19.56 -1.38 -0.46
CA GLY A 31 18.71 -0.35 0.12
C GLY A 31 17.27 -0.79 0.04
N ASP A 32 16.49 -0.36 1.03
CA ASP A 32 15.07 -0.60 1.02
C ASP A 32 14.42 -0.02 -0.24
N VAL A 33 13.42 -0.71 -0.76
CA VAL A 33 12.67 -0.31 -1.93
C VAL A 33 11.59 0.67 -1.49
N SER A 34 11.61 1.87 -2.07
CA SER A 34 10.56 2.86 -1.84
C SER A 34 9.23 2.40 -2.46
N PHE A 35 8.16 2.47 -1.69
CA PHE A 35 6.79 2.19 -2.10
C PHE A 35 5.86 3.31 -1.63
N SER A 36 4.74 3.45 -2.31
CA SER A 36 3.69 4.39 -1.94
C SER A 36 2.31 3.74 -1.98
N ILE A 37 1.46 4.04 -1.00
CA ILE A 37 0.02 3.77 -1.06
C ILE A 37 -0.68 5.04 -1.48
N MET A 38 -1.42 5.00 -2.58
CA MET A 38 -2.26 6.10 -3.06
C MET A 38 -3.73 5.78 -2.79
N LEU A 39 -4.38 6.62 -1.99
CA LEU A 39 -5.82 6.56 -1.71
C LEU A 39 -6.52 7.67 -2.47
N ARG A 40 -7.49 7.33 -3.31
CA ARG A 40 -8.29 8.28 -4.07
C ARG A 40 -9.75 8.22 -3.67
N ASN A 41 -10.37 9.35 -3.37
CA ASN A 41 -11.79 9.42 -3.08
C ASN A 41 -12.62 9.57 -4.37
N GLU A 42 -13.32 8.49 -4.72
CA GLU A 42 -14.24 8.40 -5.86
C GLU A 42 -15.68 8.12 -5.42
N MET A 43 -16.11 8.74 -4.32
CA MET A 43 -17.50 8.71 -3.83
C MET A 43 -18.45 9.54 -4.72
N TYR A 44 -18.44 9.28 -6.03
CA TYR A 44 -19.25 9.96 -7.03
C TYR A 44 -20.75 9.65 -6.83
N GLY A 45 -21.61 10.61 -7.20
CA GLY A 45 -23.07 10.46 -7.13
C GLY A 45 -23.67 10.49 -5.72
N LEU A 46 -22.86 10.52 -4.66
CA LEU A 46 -23.36 10.58 -3.28
C LEU A 46 -23.52 12.02 -2.80
N ARG A 47 -24.62 12.29 -2.07
CA ARG A 47 -24.88 13.61 -1.44
C ARG A 47 -23.83 13.99 -0.40
N ARG A 48 -23.23 13.00 0.26
CA ARG A 48 -22.20 13.18 1.30
C ARG A 48 -20.95 12.37 0.93
N PRO A 49 -20.06 12.92 0.09
CA PRO A 49 -18.87 12.21 -0.39
C PRO A 49 -17.67 12.31 0.56
N LEU A 50 -17.85 12.89 1.75
CA LEU A 50 -16.79 13.01 2.75
C LEU A 50 -16.43 11.63 3.29
N VAL A 51 -15.13 11.33 3.27
CA VAL A 51 -14.57 10.13 3.90
C VAL A 51 -13.51 10.57 4.88
N VAL A 52 -13.53 9.98 6.07
CA VAL A 52 -12.50 10.15 7.09
C VAL A 52 -11.80 8.83 7.26
N TYR A 53 -10.47 8.82 7.24
CA TYR A 53 -9.72 7.60 7.44
C TYR A 53 -8.43 7.81 8.20
N ARG A 54 -7.92 6.71 8.74
CA ARG A 54 -6.64 6.66 9.45
C ARG A 54 -5.94 5.37 9.11
N CYS A 55 -4.68 5.46 8.73
CA CYS A 55 -3.85 4.28 8.50
C CYS A 55 -2.68 4.22 9.50
N LYS A 56 -2.35 3.00 9.94
CA LYS A 56 -1.29 2.69 10.89
C LYS A 56 -0.36 1.63 10.32
N SER A 57 0.94 1.83 10.50
CA SER A 57 2.01 0.88 10.19
C SER A 57 2.94 0.74 11.39
N SER A 58 3.72 -0.34 11.47
CA SER A 58 4.51 -0.74 12.65
C SER A 58 5.44 0.36 13.21
N GLY A 59 5.84 1.34 12.42
CA GLY A 59 6.66 2.48 12.87
C GLY A 59 6.06 3.87 12.60
N LYS A 60 4.91 3.97 11.92
CA LYS A 60 4.32 5.25 11.51
C LYS A 60 2.80 5.21 11.63
N SER A 61 2.22 6.18 12.33
CA SER A 61 0.76 6.34 12.43
C SER A 61 0.37 7.65 11.77
N LEU A 62 -0.48 7.57 10.76
CA LEU A 62 -1.10 8.77 10.23
C LEU A 62 -2.16 9.28 11.22
N ARG A 63 -2.30 10.60 11.28
CA ARG A 63 -3.46 11.22 11.92
C ARG A 63 -4.71 10.93 11.08
N TRP A 64 -5.87 11.20 11.66
CA TRP A 64 -7.12 11.17 10.90
C TRP A 64 -7.02 12.16 9.74
N HIS A 65 -7.29 11.67 8.54
CA HIS A 65 -7.31 12.45 7.31
C HIS A 65 -8.74 12.54 6.81
N GLN A 66 -9.15 13.73 6.38
CA GLN A 66 -10.44 13.96 5.76
C GLN A 66 -10.20 14.11 4.25
N SER A 67 -10.95 13.35 3.47
CA SER A 67 -10.84 13.37 2.01
C SER A 67 -12.20 13.67 1.40
N TYR A 68 -12.25 14.70 0.57
CA TYR A 68 -13.38 15.06 -0.26
C TYR A 68 -13.27 14.42 -1.64
N ARG A 69 -14.37 14.45 -2.40
CA ARG A 69 -14.46 13.91 -3.76
C ARG A 69 -13.29 14.37 -4.64
N LYS A 70 -12.69 13.44 -5.39
CA LYS A 70 -11.51 13.62 -6.28
C LYS A 70 -10.19 13.94 -5.58
N GLN A 71 -10.15 13.99 -4.24
CA GLN A 71 -8.88 14.15 -3.55
C GLN A 71 -8.09 12.84 -3.53
N GLU A 72 -6.78 13.00 -3.58
CA GLU A 72 -5.81 11.91 -3.57
C GLU A 72 -4.85 12.15 -2.41
N PHE A 73 -4.48 11.07 -1.75
CA PHE A 73 -3.52 11.06 -0.65
C PHE A 73 -2.52 9.95 -0.88
N THR A 74 -1.24 10.30 -0.78
CA THR A 74 -0.15 9.36 -0.96
C THR A 74 0.62 9.20 0.35
N TRP A 75 0.95 7.96 0.69
CA TRP A 75 1.78 7.63 1.84
C TRP A 75 2.98 6.79 1.39
N ASP A 76 4.16 7.38 1.52
CA ASP A 76 5.44 6.74 1.19
C ASP A 76 6.03 5.98 2.38
N PHE A 77 6.63 4.82 2.08
CA PHE A 77 7.30 3.94 3.02
C PHE A 77 8.35 3.09 2.30
N GLU A 78 9.16 2.40 3.10
CA GLU A 78 10.28 1.59 2.63
C GLU A 78 9.99 0.11 2.91
N VAL A 79 10.34 -0.76 1.95
CA VAL A 79 10.13 -2.20 2.01
C VAL A 79 11.46 -2.91 1.76
N PRO A 80 11.85 -3.89 2.58
CA PRO A 80 13.07 -4.65 2.33
C PRO A 80 13.08 -5.31 0.94
N PRO A 81 14.19 -5.23 0.19
CA PRO A 81 14.25 -5.66 -1.23
C PRO A 81 14.12 -7.17 -1.39
N PHE A 82 14.60 -7.95 -0.41
CA PHE A 82 14.64 -9.40 -0.45
C PHE A 82 14.16 -10.04 0.87
N GLY A 83 13.55 -11.22 0.79
CA GLY A 83 13.08 -11.99 1.94
C GLY A 83 11.60 -11.82 2.26
N ASN A 84 11.18 -12.31 3.43
CA ASN A 84 9.79 -12.30 3.89
C ASN A 84 9.41 -11.01 4.62
N GLY A 85 10.11 -9.90 4.35
CA GLY A 85 9.82 -8.59 4.92
C GLY A 85 8.46 -8.11 4.43
N VAL A 86 7.47 -8.06 5.32
CA VAL A 86 6.12 -7.56 5.02
C VAL A 86 5.89 -6.27 5.79
N VAL A 87 5.59 -5.19 5.07
CA VAL A 87 5.09 -3.97 5.69
C VAL A 87 3.56 -4.03 5.70
N ILE A 88 2.97 -3.91 6.89
CA ILE A 88 1.53 -4.03 7.09
C ILE A 88 0.96 -2.65 7.44
N HIS A 89 -0.01 -2.19 6.65
CA HIS A 89 -0.79 -1.00 6.92
C HIS A 89 -2.22 -1.38 7.26
N GLN A 90 -2.70 -0.96 8.43
CA GLN A 90 -4.09 -1.11 8.86
C GLN A 90 -4.79 0.22 8.69
N CYS A 91 -5.74 0.30 7.77
CA CYS A 91 -6.51 1.49 7.46
C CYS A 91 -7.96 1.33 7.92
N HIS A 92 -8.44 2.28 8.71
CA HIS A 92 -9.83 2.39 9.12
C HIS A 92 -10.48 3.56 8.37
N PHE A 93 -11.58 3.29 7.68
CA PHE A 93 -12.34 4.24 6.89
C PHE A 93 -13.74 4.44 7.47
N MET A 94 -14.22 5.68 7.45
CA MET A 94 -15.54 6.08 7.91
C MET A 94 -16.16 7.01 6.87
N SER A 95 -17.41 6.74 6.50
CA SER A 95 -18.17 7.58 5.58
C SER A 95 -19.65 7.54 5.92
N SER A 96 -20.46 8.31 5.19
CA SER A 96 -21.92 8.21 5.34
C SER A 96 -22.47 6.84 4.96
N GLN A 97 -21.74 6.04 4.19
CA GLN A 97 -22.15 4.70 3.76
C GLN A 97 -21.88 3.64 4.84
N GLY A 98 -20.94 3.90 5.75
CA GLY A 98 -20.53 2.90 6.74
C GLY A 98 -19.08 3.05 7.17
N THR A 99 -18.54 1.95 7.67
CA THR A 99 -17.13 1.79 8.04
C THR A 99 -16.47 0.69 7.20
N ALA A 100 -15.19 0.80 6.92
CA ALA A 100 -14.42 -0.27 6.26
C ALA A 100 -13.03 -0.37 6.89
N ASP A 101 -12.58 -1.61 7.10
CA ASP A 101 -11.26 -1.92 7.67
C ASP A 101 -10.43 -2.66 6.64
N VAL A 102 -9.33 -2.07 6.19
CA VAL A 102 -8.47 -2.63 5.14
C VAL A 102 -7.09 -2.91 5.71
N ILE A 103 -6.60 -4.13 5.49
CA ILE A 103 -5.23 -4.52 5.80
C ILE A 103 -4.46 -4.61 4.49
N ILE A 104 -3.53 -3.68 4.28
CA ILE A 104 -2.65 -3.63 3.11
C ILE A 104 -1.33 -4.26 3.51
N LYS A 105 -0.94 -5.33 2.82
CA LYS A 105 0.35 -6.00 3.01
C LYS A 105 1.22 -5.76 1.79
N THR A 106 2.41 -5.22 1.99
CA THR A 106 3.33 -4.90 0.91
C THR A 106 4.64 -5.66 1.10
N LEU A 107 5.08 -6.33 0.04
CA LEU A 107 6.38 -6.99 -0.13
C LEU A 107 7.08 -6.38 -1.35
N SER A 108 8.37 -6.65 -1.52
CA SER A 108 9.12 -6.17 -2.70
C SER A 108 8.49 -6.60 -4.03
N MET A 109 7.96 -7.83 -4.10
CA MET A 109 7.25 -8.35 -5.28
C MET A 109 5.85 -7.75 -5.51
N THR A 110 5.27 -7.05 -4.52
CA THR A 110 3.96 -6.41 -4.65
C THR A 110 3.96 -5.34 -5.76
N SER A 111 5.13 -4.82 -6.15
CA SER A 111 5.28 -3.91 -7.28
C SER A 111 4.65 -4.44 -8.58
N ILE A 112 4.76 -5.76 -8.82
CA ILE A 112 4.16 -6.40 -10.00
C ILE A 112 2.63 -6.28 -9.96
N LEU A 113 2.02 -6.51 -8.79
CA LEU A 113 0.58 -6.40 -8.60
C LEU A 113 0.10 -4.95 -8.64
N CYS A 114 0.93 -3.98 -8.24
CA CYS A 114 0.58 -2.57 -8.28
C CYS A 114 0.86 -1.91 -9.64
N GLY A 115 1.55 -2.59 -10.55
CA GLY A 115 2.00 -2.01 -11.83
C GLY A 115 3.15 -1.01 -11.66
N GLY A 116 3.96 -1.18 -10.62
CA GLY A 116 5.01 -0.27 -10.19
C GLY A 116 5.04 -0.14 -8.66
N HIS A 117 5.79 0.83 -8.15
CA HIS A 117 5.95 1.05 -6.70
C HIS A 117 4.81 1.84 -6.04
N VAL A 118 3.75 2.16 -6.78
CA VAL A 118 2.58 2.90 -6.26
C VAL A 118 1.35 2.01 -6.29
N CYS A 119 0.90 1.59 -5.12
CA CYS A 119 -0.31 0.78 -4.96
C CYS A 119 -1.54 1.68 -4.83
N LYS A 120 -2.44 1.59 -5.81
CA LYS A 120 -3.61 2.47 -5.92
C LYS A 120 -4.84 1.83 -5.31
N TYR A 121 -5.50 2.59 -4.44
CA TYR A 121 -6.78 2.23 -3.85
C TYR A 121 -7.79 3.34 -4.10
N VAL A 122 -9.00 2.93 -4.43
CA VAL A 122 -10.12 3.81 -4.72
C VAL A 122 -11.19 3.63 -3.67
N ILE A 123 -11.60 4.73 -3.02
CA ILE A 123 -12.68 4.76 -2.07
C ILE A 123 -13.97 5.06 -2.84
N GLY A 124 -14.77 4.03 -3.08
CA GLY A 124 -15.97 4.10 -3.91
C GLY A 124 -17.28 3.93 -3.11
N PRO A 125 -18.44 4.13 -3.76
CA PRO A 125 -19.75 4.09 -3.09
C PRO A 125 -20.07 2.77 -2.40
N ASN A 126 -19.53 1.64 -2.90
CA ASN A 126 -19.79 0.31 -2.35
C ASN A 126 -18.70 -0.18 -1.38
N GLY A 127 -17.55 0.47 -1.34
CA GLY A 127 -16.43 0.10 -0.48
C GLY A 127 -15.09 0.54 -1.02
N ILE A 128 -14.03 -0.12 -0.57
CA ILE A 128 -12.65 0.18 -0.94
C ILE A 128 -12.20 -0.78 -2.03
N TYR A 129 -11.69 -0.24 -3.13
CA TYR A 129 -11.22 -0.98 -4.29
C TYR A 129 -9.70 -0.92 -4.39
N PHE A 130 -9.09 -2.01 -4.81
CA PHE A 130 -7.71 -2.05 -5.28
C PHE A 130 -7.70 -1.94 -6.80
N VAL A 131 -6.83 -1.08 -7.32
CA VAL A 131 -6.62 -0.89 -8.76
C VAL A 131 -5.19 -1.28 -9.08
N GLY A 132 -5.03 -2.36 -9.85
CA GLY A 132 -3.72 -2.89 -10.17
C GLY A 132 -3.85 -4.12 -11.05
N PHE A 133 -3.10 -5.15 -10.70
CA PHE A 133 -2.99 -6.41 -11.42
C PHE A 133 -3.22 -7.59 -10.46
N GLU A 134 -3.71 -8.68 -11.01
CA GLU A 134 -3.77 -9.97 -10.34
C GLU A 134 -3.05 -11.03 -11.18
N THR A 135 -2.40 -11.96 -10.48
CA THR A 135 -1.79 -13.13 -11.11
C THR A 135 -2.88 -14.14 -11.48
N TYR A 136 -2.78 -14.71 -12.67
CA TYR A 136 -3.63 -15.80 -13.11
C TYR A 136 -2.81 -16.84 -13.87
N TYR A 137 -3.24 -18.10 -13.76
CA TYR A 137 -2.65 -19.21 -14.49
C TYR A 137 -3.59 -19.59 -15.63
N PRO A 138 -3.18 -19.49 -16.90
CA PRO A 138 -3.98 -20.01 -17.99
C PRO A 138 -4.08 -21.53 -17.85
N HIS A 139 -5.30 -22.08 -17.82
CA HIS A 139 -5.57 -23.52 -17.70
C HIS A 139 -5.14 -24.35 -18.95
N ASN A 140 -4.33 -23.79 -19.84
CA ASN A 140 -3.83 -24.48 -21.02
C ASN A 140 -2.60 -25.33 -20.65
N ILE A 141 -2.55 -26.57 -21.12
CA ILE A 141 -1.50 -27.55 -20.79
C ILE A 141 -0.09 -27.06 -21.14
N PHE A 142 0.03 -26.21 -22.17
CA PHE A 142 1.31 -25.65 -22.63
C PHE A 142 1.80 -24.43 -21.82
N LEU A 143 0.93 -23.75 -21.07
CA LEU A 143 1.25 -22.50 -20.35
C LEU A 143 1.10 -22.65 -18.83
N ARG A 144 1.02 -23.89 -18.34
CA ARG A 144 0.79 -24.22 -16.93
C ARG A 144 1.84 -23.64 -15.95
N PHE A 145 3.03 -23.32 -16.45
CA PHE A 145 4.14 -22.79 -15.65
C PHE A 145 4.38 -21.29 -15.85
N VAL A 146 3.52 -20.61 -16.63
CA VAL A 146 3.65 -19.17 -16.90
C VAL A 146 2.66 -18.41 -16.03
N GLU A 147 3.18 -17.64 -15.07
CA GLU A 147 2.40 -16.67 -14.31
C GLU A 147 2.14 -15.44 -15.18
N LEU A 148 0.87 -15.23 -15.52
CA LEU A 148 0.44 -14.05 -16.25
C LEU A 148 -0.21 -13.06 -15.30
N VAL A 149 -0.10 -11.78 -15.64
CA VAL A 149 -0.75 -10.69 -14.92
C VAL A 149 -1.81 -10.05 -15.79
N ARG A 150 -2.95 -9.69 -15.19
CA ARG A 150 -4.01 -8.94 -15.87
C ARG A 150 -4.46 -7.76 -15.02
N PRO A 151 -4.85 -6.63 -15.63
CA PRO A 151 -5.36 -5.49 -14.90
C PRO A 151 -6.71 -5.84 -14.24
N VAL A 152 -6.91 -5.37 -13.01
CA VAL A 152 -8.12 -5.62 -12.22
C VAL A 152 -8.49 -4.41 -11.38
N VAL A 153 -9.80 -4.21 -11.20
CA VAL A 153 -10.37 -3.35 -10.16
C VAL A 153 -11.15 -4.25 -9.23
N LYS A 154 -10.60 -4.52 -8.05
CA LYS A 154 -11.15 -5.51 -7.11
C LYS A 154 -11.70 -4.82 -5.87
N LEU A 155 -12.95 -5.11 -5.51
CA LEU A 155 -13.49 -4.71 -4.22
C LEU A 155 -12.73 -5.46 -3.13
N VAL A 156 -12.00 -4.73 -2.30
CA VAL A 156 -11.18 -5.28 -1.20
C VAL A 156 -12.04 -5.44 0.03
N GLU A 157 -12.75 -4.39 0.41
CA GLU A 157 -13.60 -4.38 1.59
C GLU A 157 -14.89 -3.58 1.28
N PRO A 158 -16.08 -4.19 1.38
CA PRO A 158 -17.34 -3.47 1.27
C PRO A 158 -17.58 -2.59 2.50
N TRP A 159 -18.43 -1.56 2.35
CA TRP A 159 -18.88 -0.78 3.51
C TRP A 159 -19.69 -1.67 4.47
N LYS A 160 -19.27 -1.69 5.73
CA LYS A 160 -20.05 -2.26 6.83
C LYS A 160 -20.98 -1.19 7.38
N ALA A 161 -22.24 -1.57 7.59
CA ALA A 161 -23.21 -0.66 8.20
C ALA A 161 -22.73 -0.22 9.59
N TRP A 162 -23.02 1.04 9.92
CA TRP A 162 -22.72 1.59 11.24
C TRP A 162 -23.42 0.78 12.34
N SER A 163 -22.69 0.41 13.38
CA SER A 163 -23.31 -0.27 14.52
C SER A 163 -24.28 0.67 15.26
N PRO A 164 -25.36 0.14 15.88
CA PRO A 164 -26.29 0.96 16.64
C PRO A 164 -25.62 1.77 17.77
N ARG A 165 -24.53 1.25 18.36
CA ARG A 165 -23.76 1.95 19.38
C ARG A 165 -23.03 3.16 18.82
N GLN A 166 -22.31 3.00 17.70
CA GLN A 166 -21.64 4.09 17.01
C GLN A 166 -22.64 5.18 16.59
N LEU A 167 -23.80 4.79 16.04
CA LEU A 167 -24.83 5.77 15.67
C LEU A 167 -25.36 6.58 16.86
N LYS A 168 -25.49 5.96 18.05
CA LYS A 168 -25.88 6.68 19.27
C LYS A 168 -24.81 7.69 19.68
N GLU A 169 -23.55 7.32 19.63
CA GLU A 169 -22.42 8.21 19.93
C GLU A 169 -22.36 9.40 18.97
N PHE A 170 -22.48 9.16 17.65
CA PHE A 170 -22.53 10.25 16.67
C PHE A 170 -23.72 11.19 16.86
N ARG A 171 -24.88 10.67 17.29
CA ARG A 171 -26.04 11.50 17.59
C ARG A 171 -25.83 12.33 18.86
N ALA A 172 -25.26 11.73 19.90
CA ALA A 172 -24.93 12.43 21.14
C ALA A 172 -23.94 13.58 20.87
N GLU A 173 -22.90 13.32 20.07
CA GLU A 173 -21.90 14.32 19.72
C GLU A 173 -22.47 15.46 18.87
N ARG A 174 -23.34 15.13 17.91
CA ARG A 174 -24.06 16.14 17.12
C ARG A 174 -24.95 17.02 18.00
N ASN A 175 -25.62 16.44 18.98
CA ASN A 175 -26.50 17.20 19.86
C ASN A 175 -25.68 18.16 20.75
N ARG A 176 -24.49 17.75 21.21
CA ARG A 176 -23.57 18.61 21.98
C ARG A 176 -23.07 19.80 21.16
N THR A 177 -22.56 19.54 19.97
CA THR A 177 -22.08 20.61 19.07
C THR A 177 -23.20 21.59 18.72
N ARG A 178 -24.43 21.10 18.49
CA ARG A 178 -25.58 21.99 18.27
C ARG A 178 -25.92 22.86 19.49
N SER A 179 -25.89 22.29 20.69
CA SER A 179 -26.15 23.07 21.91
C SER A 179 -25.07 24.10 22.21
N GLU A 180 -23.82 23.85 21.81
CA GLU A 180 -22.74 24.82 21.93
C GLU A 180 -22.94 26.01 20.98
N ASP A 181 -23.32 25.75 19.73
CA ASP A 181 -23.62 26.79 18.74
C ASP A 181 -24.83 27.66 19.17
N ASP A 182 -25.89 27.03 19.72
CA ASP A 182 -27.09 27.74 20.17
C ASP A 182 -26.76 28.68 21.37
N ASN A 183 -25.94 28.23 22.33
CA ASN A 183 -25.52 29.06 23.47
C ASN A 183 -24.62 30.24 23.06
N TYR A 184 -23.75 30.05 22.07
CA TYR A 184 -22.84 31.11 21.63
C TYR A 184 -23.57 32.27 20.94
N MET A 185 -24.75 32.01 20.37
CA MET A 185 -25.59 33.02 19.72
C MET A 185 -26.46 33.79 20.73
N GLU A 186 -26.83 33.19 21.86
CA GLU A 186 -27.60 33.87 22.92
C GLU A 186 -26.74 34.84 23.77
N ASP A 187 -25.43 34.60 23.88
CA ASP A 187 -24.50 35.47 24.65
C ASP A 187 -24.09 36.77 23.90
N HIS A 188 -24.64 37.04 22.72
CA HIS A 188 -24.30 38.20 21.87
C HIS A 188 -25.48 39.12 21.50
N ASP A 189 -26.67 38.90 22.07
CA ASP A 189 -27.84 39.80 22.00
C ASP A 189 -28.08 40.53 23.34
#